data_AF-A0A6P3ZFB7-F1
#
_entry.id   AF-A0A6P3ZFB7-F1
#
_cell.length_a   1.000
_cell.length_b   1.000
_cell.length_c   1.000
_cell.angle_alpha   90.00
_cell.angle_beta   90.00
_cell.angle_gamma   90.00
#
_symmetry.space_group_name_H-M   'P 1'
#
loop_
_entity.id
_entity.type
_entity.pdbx_description
1 polymer ?
#
loop_
_entity_poly.entity_id
_entity_poly.type
_entity_poly.pdbx_seq_one_letter_code
_entity_poly.pdbx_strand_id
1 'polypeptide(L)'
;MNCLQNLPRSSALPFQSFKSHQRIPLCFVNTLGVKNTADLYRSMAIKATSGSTSSAEITGANEEEEKSGTYSNNMTEAMGAVLTYRHELGINYNFIRPDLIVGSCLQTPNDVDKLRAIGVKTIFCLQQNPDLEYFGVDIEAIRDYAKTFDDIEHLRAEIRDFDAYDLRMRLPAVVGKLYKAINRNGGVTYVHCTAGLGRAPAVALAYMFWVQGYKLSEAHKLLLSKRSCFPKLDAIKSATADILTGLRKKLVTLTWEDNNCSTVEISGLDIGWGQRIPLKFDEEQGLWILNRELPEGHYEYKYIIDGKWTCNKFELITSPNKDGHVNNFVQVLDDDPSTANATLRERLTGDDPHLTSVERQKIRQFLEAYSDDE
;
A
#
# COMPACT_ATOMS: atom_id res chain seq x y z
N MET A 1 16.13 25.38 5.21
CA MET A 1 16.23 26.10 3.92
C MET A 1 16.65 25.11 2.86
N ASN A 2 15.74 24.91 1.90
CA ASN A 2 15.86 24.37 0.53
C ASN A 2 16.88 23.27 0.25
N CYS A 3 16.38 22.04 0.05
CA CYS A 3 16.88 21.06 -0.92
C CYS A 3 15.83 19.92 -1.10
N LEU A 4 14.64 20.26 -1.61
CA LEU A 4 13.64 19.27 -2.06
C LEU A 4 13.03 19.76 -3.38
N GLN A 5 13.87 19.87 -4.41
CA GLN A 5 13.38 20.03 -5.77
C GLN A 5 14.21 19.12 -6.68
N ASN A 6 13.50 18.41 -7.56
CA ASN A 6 13.96 17.49 -8.61
C ASN A 6 13.83 16.00 -8.28
N LEU A 7 12.58 15.51 -8.30
CA LEU A 7 12.30 14.15 -8.76
C LEU A 7 11.72 14.25 -10.19
N PRO A 8 12.24 13.48 -11.17
CA PRO A 8 11.70 13.51 -12.52
C PRO A 8 10.28 12.93 -12.54
N ARG A 9 9.37 13.59 -13.26
CA ARG A 9 8.08 13.01 -13.66
C ARG A 9 8.36 11.87 -14.64
N SER A 10 8.40 10.62 -14.15
CA SER A 10 8.31 9.46 -15.02
C SER A 10 6.84 9.03 -15.15
N SER A 11 6.40 8.86 -16.38
CA SER A 11 5.14 8.21 -16.71
C SER A 11 5.20 6.76 -16.24
N ALA A 12 4.28 6.37 -15.35
CA ALA A 12 4.10 4.97 -14.99
C ALA A 12 3.70 4.19 -16.26
N LEU A 13 4.52 3.20 -16.64
CA LEU A 13 4.11 2.24 -17.65
C LEU A 13 3.04 1.31 -17.04
N PRO A 14 2.03 0.88 -17.82
CA PRO A 14 1.10 -0.15 -17.36
C PRO A 14 1.88 -1.39 -16.93
N PHE A 15 1.54 -1.94 -15.77
CA PHE A 15 2.12 -3.20 -15.27
C PHE A 15 2.03 -4.28 -16.35
N GLN A 16 3.16 -4.67 -16.93
CA GLN A 16 3.23 -5.90 -17.72
C GLN A 16 3.14 -7.07 -16.75
N SER A 17 2.09 -7.88 -16.91
CA SER A 17 1.80 -9.03 -16.06
C SER A 17 2.99 -9.97 -15.90
N PHE A 18 3.18 -10.46 -14.67
CA PHE A 18 4.17 -11.46 -14.29
C PHE A 18 3.83 -12.81 -14.93
N LYS A 19 4.20 -13.03 -16.19
CA LYS A 19 4.05 -14.35 -16.83
C LYS A 19 5.14 -15.30 -16.35
N SER A 20 4.88 -15.99 -15.25
CA SER A 20 5.60 -17.20 -14.86
C SER A 20 5.11 -18.38 -15.72
N HIS A 21 5.90 -18.77 -16.72
CA HIS A 21 5.67 -20.04 -17.43
C HIS A 21 6.23 -21.21 -16.61
N GLN A 22 5.42 -21.73 -15.68
CA GLN A 22 5.65 -23.06 -15.11
C GLN A 22 4.67 -24.05 -15.73
N ARG A 23 5.20 -25.00 -16.52
CA ARG A 23 4.46 -26.18 -16.99
C ARG A 23 4.31 -27.14 -15.81
N ILE A 24 3.09 -27.29 -15.30
CA ILE A 24 2.73 -28.38 -14.39
C ILE A 24 2.07 -29.49 -15.23
N PRO A 25 2.49 -30.77 -15.14
CA PRO A 25 1.84 -31.87 -15.84
C PRO A 25 0.49 -32.21 -15.19
N LEU A 26 -0.57 -32.31 -15.99
CA LEU A 26 -1.90 -32.78 -15.59
C LEU A 26 -1.86 -34.30 -15.33
N CYS A 27 -2.06 -34.71 -14.09
CA CYS A 27 -2.47 -36.08 -13.75
C CYS A 27 -3.95 -36.09 -13.35
N PHE A 28 -4.77 -36.78 -14.14
CA PHE A 28 -6.17 -37.05 -13.86
C PHE A 28 -6.30 -38.17 -12.83
N VAL A 29 -7.12 -37.95 -11.79
CA VAL A 29 -7.74 -39.04 -11.03
C VAL A 29 -9.20 -38.69 -10.78
N ASN A 30 -10.10 -39.50 -11.33
CA ASN A 30 -11.54 -39.49 -11.07
C ASN A 30 -11.83 -40.12 -9.71
N THR A 31 -12.70 -39.50 -8.92
CA THR A 31 -13.52 -40.23 -7.93
C THR A 31 -14.90 -39.61 -7.79
N LEU A 32 -15.90 -40.44 -8.08
CA LEU A 32 -17.33 -40.24 -7.85
C LEU A 32 -17.64 -40.56 -6.37
N GLY A 33 -18.57 -39.85 -5.71
CA GLY A 33 -19.27 -40.43 -4.55
C GLY A 33 -19.95 -39.51 -3.54
N VAL A 34 -21.27 -39.39 -3.70
CA VAL A 34 -22.34 -39.45 -2.66
C VAL A 34 -22.64 -38.23 -1.74
N LYS A 35 -23.96 -37.97 -1.66
CA LYS A 35 -24.74 -36.96 -0.92
C LYS A 35 -24.88 -37.23 0.59
N ASN A 36 -25.13 -36.16 1.38
CA ASN A 36 -26.29 -35.98 2.29
C ASN A 36 -26.23 -34.58 2.94
N THR A 37 -27.23 -33.70 2.74
CA THR A 37 -28.36 -33.31 3.67
C THR A 37 -27.89 -32.94 5.08
N ALA A 38 -28.28 -31.84 5.72
CA ALA A 38 -29.18 -30.71 5.48
C ALA A 38 -28.80 -29.60 6.49
N ASP A 39 -29.12 -28.33 6.24
CA ASP A 39 -29.82 -27.51 7.24
C ASP A 39 -30.24 -26.15 6.65
N LEU A 40 -31.51 -25.84 6.91
CA LEU A 40 -32.24 -24.66 6.47
C LEU A 40 -31.94 -23.47 7.37
N TYR A 41 -31.50 -22.35 6.79
CA TYR A 41 -31.86 -21.03 7.30
C TYR A 41 -32.31 -20.11 6.17
N ARG A 42 -33.51 -19.58 6.38
CA ARG A 42 -34.38 -18.82 5.48
C ARG A 42 -33.81 -17.41 5.27
N SER A 43 -33.28 -17.11 4.08
CA SER A 43 -33.09 -15.73 3.61
C SER A 43 -34.21 -15.40 2.61
N MET A 44 -34.86 -14.25 2.79
CA MET A 44 -35.91 -13.77 1.90
C MET A 44 -35.28 -13.31 0.58
N ALA A 45 -35.52 -14.04 -0.50
CA ALA A 45 -35.15 -13.63 -1.85
C ALA A 45 -36.16 -12.59 -2.37
N ILE A 46 -35.71 -11.35 -2.55
CA ILE A 46 -36.39 -10.36 -3.38
C ILE A 46 -36.10 -10.73 -4.83
N LYS A 47 -37.13 -11.11 -5.59
CA LYS A 47 -37.05 -11.35 -7.03
C LYS A 47 -36.70 -10.03 -7.74
N ALA A 48 -35.46 -9.91 -8.22
CA ALA A 48 -35.13 -8.92 -9.23
C ALA A 48 -35.65 -9.43 -10.59
N THR A 49 -36.58 -8.68 -11.18
CA THR A 49 -37.00 -8.87 -12.58
C THR A 49 -35.85 -8.48 -13.48
N SER A 50 -35.41 -9.44 -14.31
CA SER A 50 -34.37 -9.26 -15.33
C SER A 50 -34.81 -8.19 -16.35
N GLY A 51 -34.21 -7.01 -16.24
CA GLY A 51 -34.22 -6.00 -17.30
C GLY A 51 -33.11 -6.35 -18.29
N SER A 52 -33.41 -6.31 -19.58
CA SER A 52 -32.45 -6.55 -20.66
C SER A 52 -31.32 -5.52 -20.60
N THR A 53 -30.17 -5.91 -20.07
CA THR A 53 -28.95 -5.09 -20.08
C THR A 53 -28.42 -4.96 -21.50
N SER A 54 -27.98 -3.76 -21.85
CA SER A 54 -27.45 -3.47 -23.18
C SER A 54 -26.08 -4.12 -23.39
N SER A 55 -25.71 -4.42 -24.63
CA SER A 55 -24.40 -5.03 -24.95
C SER A 55 -23.21 -4.19 -24.48
N ALA A 56 -23.37 -2.87 -24.33
CA ALA A 56 -22.34 -1.95 -23.87
C ALA A 56 -22.08 -2.05 -22.35
N GLU A 57 -23.13 -2.28 -21.56
CA GLU A 57 -23.01 -2.50 -20.11
C GLU A 57 -22.34 -3.83 -19.79
N ILE A 58 -22.62 -4.88 -20.58
CA ILE A 58 -21.97 -6.19 -20.43
C ILE A 58 -20.48 -6.10 -20.77
N THR A 59 -20.10 -5.37 -21.82
CA THR A 59 -18.68 -5.18 -22.18
C THR A 59 -17.95 -4.35 -21.14
N GLY A 60 -18.55 -3.28 -20.60
CA GLY A 60 -17.95 -2.47 -19.54
C GLY A 60 -17.75 -3.25 -18.23
N ALA A 61 -18.74 -4.06 -17.84
CA ALA A 61 -18.64 -4.90 -16.64
C ALA A 61 -17.50 -5.94 -16.76
N ASN A 62 -17.35 -6.57 -17.93
CA ASN A 62 -16.26 -7.53 -18.17
C ASN A 62 -14.87 -6.86 -18.12
N GLU A 63 -14.73 -5.63 -18.63
CA GLU A 63 -13.47 -4.88 -18.58
C GLU A 63 -13.08 -4.48 -17.15
N GLU A 64 -14.04 -4.08 -16.32
CA GLU A 64 -13.79 -3.77 -14.91
C GLU A 64 -13.38 -5.01 -14.10
N GLU A 65 -14.02 -6.15 -14.33
CA GLU A 65 -13.65 -7.43 -13.69
C GLU A 65 -12.22 -7.85 -14.06
N GLU A 66 -11.80 -7.68 -15.33
CA GLU A 66 -10.43 -7.98 -15.76
C GLU A 66 -9.41 -7.04 -15.11
N LYS A 67 -9.72 -5.73 -15.04
CA LYS A 67 -8.88 -4.74 -14.35
C LYS A 67 -8.75 -5.05 -12.85
N SER A 68 -9.86 -5.42 -12.19
CA SER A 68 -9.92 -5.88 -10.80
C SER A 68 -9.06 -7.11 -10.57
N GLY A 69 -9.13 -8.11 -11.47
CA GLY A 69 -8.32 -9.32 -11.43
C GLY A 69 -6.83 -9.02 -11.54
N THR A 70 -6.44 -8.20 -12.53
CA THR A 70 -5.05 -7.78 -12.73
C THR A 70 -4.52 -7.02 -11.51
N TYR A 71 -5.29 -6.07 -10.98
CA TYR A 71 -4.91 -5.29 -9.80
C TYR A 71 -4.77 -6.18 -8.55
N SER A 72 -5.68 -7.14 -8.35
CA SER A 72 -5.64 -8.08 -7.22
C SER A 72 -4.43 -9.02 -7.29
N ASN A 73 -4.04 -9.46 -8.48
CA ASN A 73 -2.84 -10.28 -8.68
C ASN A 73 -1.58 -9.48 -8.35
N ASN A 74 -1.44 -8.27 -8.92
CA ASN A 74 -0.32 -7.38 -8.63
C ASN A 74 -0.23 -7.05 -7.12
N MET A 75 -1.38 -6.88 -6.46
CA MET A 75 -1.43 -6.69 -5.01
C MET A 75 -0.94 -7.92 -4.26
N THR A 76 -1.36 -9.11 -4.65
CA THR A 76 -0.92 -10.34 -3.97
C THR A 76 0.59 -10.50 -4.05
N GLU A 77 1.18 -10.23 -5.21
CA GLU A 77 2.63 -10.29 -5.44
C GLU A 77 3.39 -9.20 -4.66
N ALA A 78 2.94 -7.95 -4.74
CA ALA A 78 3.59 -6.82 -4.06
C ALA A 78 3.37 -6.81 -2.53
N MET A 79 2.27 -7.43 -2.07
CA MET A 79 1.87 -7.41 -0.66
C MET A 79 2.20 -8.70 0.08
N GLY A 80 2.46 -9.80 -0.62
CA GLY A 80 2.69 -11.11 -0.02
C GLY A 80 1.47 -11.67 0.72
N ALA A 81 0.28 -11.14 0.44
CA ALA A 81 -0.97 -11.52 1.05
C ALA A 81 -2.06 -11.64 -0.01
N VAL A 82 -2.78 -12.77 -0.01
CA VAL A 82 -3.92 -13.01 -0.88
C VAL A 82 -5.06 -12.10 -0.47
N LEU A 83 -5.20 -10.98 -1.18
CA LEU A 83 -6.24 -9.99 -0.98
C LEU A 83 -6.86 -9.65 -2.34
N THR A 84 -8.18 -9.54 -2.38
CA THR A 84 -8.92 -9.31 -3.62
C THR A 84 -9.63 -7.97 -3.55
N TYR A 85 -9.50 -7.19 -4.61
CA TYR A 85 -10.27 -5.99 -4.86
C TYR A 85 -11.16 -6.19 -6.07
N ARG A 86 -12.44 -5.83 -5.91
CA ARG A 86 -13.48 -5.93 -6.94
C ARG A 86 -14.12 -4.56 -7.12
N HIS A 87 -13.61 -3.80 -8.08
CA HIS A 87 -14.06 -2.45 -8.38
C HIS A 87 -15.53 -2.44 -8.83
N GLU A 88 -15.93 -3.42 -9.63
CA GLU A 88 -17.28 -3.57 -10.17
C GLU A 88 -18.37 -3.72 -9.08
N LEU A 89 -17.99 -4.05 -7.83
CA LEU A 89 -18.94 -4.13 -6.71
C LEU A 89 -19.20 -2.78 -6.02
N GLY A 90 -18.54 -1.72 -6.45
CA GLY A 90 -18.66 -0.41 -5.83
C GLY A 90 -17.79 -0.18 -4.60
N ILE A 91 -18.00 0.99 -4.00
CA ILE A 91 -17.34 1.40 -2.75
C ILE A 91 -17.65 0.41 -1.61
N ASN A 92 -16.61 -0.02 -0.89
CA ASN A 92 -16.72 -0.85 0.30
C ASN A 92 -15.85 -0.31 1.44
N TYR A 93 -16.27 -0.51 2.68
CA TYR A 93 -15.57 0.03 3.84
C TYR A 93 -15.98 -0.64 5.15
N ASN A 94 -15.18 -0.43 6.19
CA ASN A 94 -15.47 -0.89 7.54
C ASN A 94 -15.14 0.21 8.55
N PHE A 95 -16.03 0.39 9.55
CA PHE A 95 -15.71 1.15 10.74
C PHE A 95 -14.65 0.41 11.54
N ILE A 96 -13.48 1.02 11.68
CA ILE A 96 -12.41 0.54 12.56
C ILE A 96 -12.70 1.02 13.99
N ARG A 97 -13.19 2.25 14.09
CA ARG A 97 -13.72 2.89 15.30
C ARG A 97 -14.98 3.68 14.92
N PRO A 98 -15.81 4.13 15.88
CA PRO A 98 -16.98 4.95 15.58
C PRO A 98 -16.66 6.23 14.78
N ASP A 99 -15.45 6.76 14.93
CA ASP A 99 -14.95 8.00 14.32
C ASP A 99 -14.02 7.77 13.10
N LEU A 100 -13.69 6.51 12.77
CA LEU A 100 -12.67 6.19 11.76
C LEU A 100 -13.09 4.99 10.88
N ILE A 101 -13.22 5.25 9.59
CA ILE A 101 -13.51 4.28 8.55
C ILE A 101 -12.28 4.09 7.66
N VAL A 102 -12.03 2.83 7.28
CA VAL A 102 -11.09 2.48 6.19
C VAL A 102 -11.87 1.84 5.05
N GLY A 103 -11.64 2.30 3.82
CA GLY A 103 -12.38 1.82 2.66
C GLY A 103 -11.64 1.93 1.32
N SER A 104 -12.31 1.44 0.28
CA SER A 104 -11.89 1.57 -1.13
C SER A 104 -12.18 2.97 -1.67
N CYS A 105 -11.80 3.23 -2.91
CA CYS A 105 -12.09 4.50 -3.56
C CYS A 105 -13.59 4.75 -3.69
N LEU A 106 -13.96 6.04 -3.62
CA LEU A 106 -15.19 6.52 -4.24
C LEU A 106 -15.05 6.34 -5.76
N GLN A 107 -16.15 6.05 -6.43
CA GLN A 107 -16.19 5.83 -7.87
C GLN A 107 -16.98 6.93 -8.57
N THR A 108 -17.99 7.48 -7.89
CA THR A 108 -18.89 8.48 -8.45
C THR A 108 -19.19 9.59 -7.43
N PRO A 109 -19.64 10.78 -7.87
CA PRO A 109 -20.11 11.83 -6.97
C PRO A 109 -21.16 11.36 -5.96
N ASN A 110 -22.06 10.46 -6.36
CA ASN A 110 -23.10 9.90 -5.48
C ASN A 110 -22.55 9.09 -4.29
N ASP A 111 -21.29 8.64 -4.34
CA ASP A 111 -20.65 8.02 -3.18
C ASP A 111 -20.38 9.02 -2.06
N VAL A 112 -20.26 10.33 -2.36
CA VAL A 112 -20.19 11.39 -1.35
C VAL A 112 -21.47 11.39 -0.51
N ASP A 113 -22.64 11.30 -1.13
CA ASP A 113 -23.92 11.25 -0.40
C ASP A 113 -24.04 10.03 0.50
N LYS A 114 -23.57 8.86 0.03
CA LYS A 114 -23.52 7.64 0.86
C LYS A 114 -22.67 7.84 2.11
N LEU A 115 -21.53 8.54 1.99
CA LEU A 115 -20.65 8.83 3.13
C LEU A 115 -21.24 9.89 4.05
N ARG A 116 -21.84 10.96 3.51
CA ARG A 116 -22.56 11.98 4.30
C ARG A 116 -23.69 11.36 5.11
N ALA A 117 -24.46 10.43 4.53
CA ALA A 117 -25.57 9.74 5.20
C ALA A 117 -25.15 8.95 6.44
N ILE A 118 -23.88 8.57 6.56
CA ILE A 118 -23.32 7.88 7.73
C ILE A 118 -22.46 8.81 8.62
N GLY A 119 -22.56 10.13 8.41
CA GLY A 119 -21.91 11.14 9.26
C GLY A 119 -20.43 11.37 8.96
N VAL A 120 -19.95 10.98 7.77
CA VAL A 120 -18.58 11.33 7.34
C VAL A 120 -18.49 12.82 7.10
N LYS A 121 -17.49 13.44 7.74
CA LYS A 121 -17.13 14.85 7.57
C LYS A 121 -15.82 15.06 6.83
N THR A 122 -14.97 14.03 6.75
CA THR A 122 -13.69 14.10 6.05
C THR A 122 -13.52 12.87 5.17
N ILE A 123 -13.42 13.08 3.86
CA ILE A 123 -12.98 12.08 2.89
C ILE A 123 -11.48 12.30 2.67
N PHE A 124 -10.66 11.34 3.04
CA PHE A 124 -9.21 11.44 3.02
C PHE A 124 -8.63 10.47 1.98
N CYS A 125 -8.38 10.99 0.78
CA CYS A 125 -7.96 10.24 -0.40
C CYS A 125 -6.43 10.14 -0.50
N LEU A 126 -5.92 8.92 -0.57
CA LEU A 126 -4.48 8.63 -0.71
C LEU A 126 -4.04 8.30 -2.14
N GLN A 127 -4.96 8.34 -3.10
CA GLN A 127 -4.70 7.92 -4.47
C GLN A 127 -3.91 8.98 -5.26
N GLN A 128 -3.00 8.50 -6.11
CA GLN A 128 -2.40 9.27 -7.18
C GLN A 128 -3.28 9.22 -8.43
N ASN A 129 -3.07 10.15 -9.37
CA ASN A 129 -3.83 10.19 -10.61
C ASN A 129 -3.75 8.86 -11.41
N PRO A 130 -2.60 8.16 -11.53
CA PRO A 130 -2.56 6.87 -12.22
C PRO A 130 -3.46 5.80 -11.61
N ASP A 131 -3.69 5.84 -10.28
CA ASP A 131 -4.61 4.91 -9.62
C ASP A 131 -6.06 5.13 -10.08
N LEU A 132 -6.43 6.41 -10.23
CA LEU A 132 -7.76 6.88 -10.60
C LEU A 132 -8.01 6.64 -12.10
N GLU A 133 -7.03 6.98 -12.94
CA GLU A 133 -7.05 6.77 -14.39
C GLU A 133 -7.21 5.29 -14.74
N TYR A 134 -6.53 4.39 -14.03
CA TYR A 134 -6.63 2.94 -14.26
C TYR A 134 -8.08 2.43 -14.17
N PHE A 135 -8.84 2.92 -13.20
CA PHE A 135 -10.25 2.58 -12.98
C PHE A 135 -11.25 3.58 -13.58
N GLY A 136 -10.79 4.60 -14.31
CA GLY A 136 -11.68 5.60 -14.92
C GLY A 136 -12.43 6.47 -13.91
N VAL A 137 -11.88 6.70 -12.72
CA VAL A 137 -12.51 7.51 -11.67
C VAL A 137 -12.25 8.99 -11.91
N ASP A 138 -13.32 9.77 -12.11
CA ASP A 138 -13.25 11.23 -12.21
C ASP A 138 -13.19 11.87 -10.81
N ILE A 139 -11.96 12.06 -10.33
CA ILE A 139 -11.72 12.65 -9.02
C ILE A 139 -12.14 14.12 -8.92
N GLU A 140 -12.10 14.88 -10.03
CA GLU A 140 -12.47 16.29 -9.99
C GLU A 140 -13.99 16.43 -9.88
N ALA A 141 -14.77 15.60 -10.59
CA ALA A 141 -16.21 15.54 -10.40
C ALA A 141 -16.61 15.19 -8.96
N ILE A 142 -15.93 14.22 -8.33
CA ILE A 142 -16.18 13.85 -6.92
C ILE A 142 -15.86 15.02 -5.98
N ARG A 143 -14.72 15.69 -6.18
CA ARG A 143 -14.28 16.82 -5.36
C ARG A 143 -15.20 18.03 -5.52
N ASP A 144 -15.58 18.35 -6.74
CA ASP A 144 -16.46 19.49 -7.01
C ASP A 144 -17.86 19.24 -6.46
N TYR A 145 -18.36 18.01 -6.53
CA TYR A 145 -19.61 17.64 -5.87
C TYR A 145 -19.51 17.74 -4.34
N ALA A 146 -18.42 17.25 -3.73
CA ALA A 146 -18.22 17.39 -2.29
C ALA A 146 -18.20 18.87 -1.83
N LYS A 147 -17.60 19.78 -2.61
CA LYS A 147 -17.56 21.23 -2.31
C LYS A 147 -18.94 21.90 -2.33
N THR A 148 -19.97 21.26 -2.88
CA THR A 148 -21.35 21.79 -2.84
C THR A 148 -22.00 21.69 -1.46
N PHE A 149 -21.36 20.98 -0.52
CA PHE A 149 -21.82 20.80 0.85
C PHE A 149 -20.88 21.46 1.85
N ASP A 150 -21.43 21.94 2.97
CA ASP A 150 -20.70 22.59 4.06
C ASP A 150 -20.32 21.63 5.19
N ASP A 151 -20.84 20.40 5.16
CA ASP A 151 -20.71 19.40 6.22
C ASP A 151 -19.70 18.28 5.93
N ILE A 152 -19.09 18.27 4.73
CA ILE A 152 -18.07 17.29 4.33
C ILE A 152 -16.93 17.96 3.55
N GLU A 153 -15.70 17.50 3.79
CA GLU A 153 -14.52 17.95 3.08
C GLU A 153 -13.80 16.78 2.40
N HIS A 154 -13.42 16.97 1.13
CA HIS A 154 -12.57 16.03 0.41
C HIS A 154 -11.13 16.51 0.35
N LEU A 155 -10.22 15.76 0.96
CA LEU A 155 -8.78 16.01 1.01
C LEU A 155 -8.00 14.97 0.22
N ARG A 156 -6.91 15.40 -0.42
CA ARG A 156 -5.93 14.51 -1.06
C ARG A 156 -4.59 14.59 -0.34
N ALA A 157 -4.00 13.43 -0.08
CA ALA A 157 -2.69 13.26 0.54
C ALA A 157 -2.02 12.03 -0.08
N GLU A 158 -1.41 12.23 -1.26
CA GLU A 158 -1.05 11.13 -2.15
C GLU A 158 0.10 10.26 -1.62
N ILE A 159 -0.04 8.95 -1.83
CA ILE A 159 0.98 7.91 -1.60
C ILE A 159 0.95 6.95 -2.78
N ARG A 160 2.10 6.63 -3.37
CA ARG A 160 2.23 5.71 -4.51
C ARG A 160 1.80 4.29 -4.14
N ASP A 161 1.04 3.65 -5.02
CA ASP A 161 0.61 2.27 -4.79
C ASP A 161 1.76 1.26 -4.95
N PHE A 162 1.64 0.13 -4.27
CA PHE A 162 2.65 -0.95 -4.28
C PHE A 162 4.08 -0.51 -3.95
N ASP A 163 4.20 0.52 -3.11
CA ASP A 163 5.48 1.10 -2.70
C ASP A 163 5.53 1.32 -1.19
N ALA A 164 6.18 0.39 -0.48
CA ALA A 164 6.35 0.48 0.97
C ALA A 164 7.34 1.59 1.37
N TYR A 165 8.27 1.95 0.49
CA TYR A 165 9.22 3.03 0.73
C TYR A 165 8.54 4.39 0.65
N ASP A 166 7.77 4.64 -0.41
CA ASP A 166 7.00 5.88 -0.52
C ASP A 166 5.99 6.01 0.63
N LEU A 167 5.30 4.91 1.00
CA LEU A 167 4.45 4.87 2.18
C LEU A 167 5.20 5.31 3.45
N ARG A 168 6.36 4.71 3.74
CA ARG A 168 7.20 5.08 4.89
C ARG A 168 7.57 6.57 4.86
N MET A 169 8.02 7.08 3.72
CA MET A 169 8.49 8.47 3.60
C MET A 169 7.33 9.48 3.68
N ARG A 170 6.14 9.14 3.19
CA ARG A 170 4.97 10.03 3.15
C ARG A 170 4.15 10.00 4.45
N LEU A 171 4.19 8.91 5.20
CA LEU A 171 3.39 8.72 6.42
C LEU A 171 3.41 9.92 7.38
N PRO A 172 4.57 10.55 7.70
CA PRO A 172 4.57 11.66 8.65
C PRO A 172 3.77 12.88 8.14
N ALA A 173 3.97 13.30 6.88
CA ALA A 173 3.23 14.41 6.29
C ALA A 173 1.73 14.08 6.17
N VAL A 174 1.42 12.88 5.68
CA VAL A 174 0.04 12.41 5.45
C VAL A 174 -0.74 12.32 6.76
N VAL A 175 -0.15 11.74 7.81
CA VAL A 175 -0.79 11.64 9.13
C VAL A 175 -0.90 13.02 9.79
N GLY A 176 0.04 13.94 9.55
CA GLY A 176 -0.06 15.32 10.00
C GLY A 176 -1.27 16.03 9.42
N LYS A 177 -1.47 15.91 8.10
CA LYS A 177 -2.65 16.44 7.40
C LYS A 177 -3.95 15.80 7.89
N LEU A 178 -3.96 14.48 8.08
CA LEU A 178 -5.11 13.75 8.62
C LEU A 178 -5.45 14.21 10.05
N TYR A 179 -4.44 14.36 10.91
CA TYR A 179 -4.59 14.80 12.29
C TYR A 179 -5.27 16.17 12.38
N LYS A 180 -4.81 17.13 11.57
CA LYS A 180 -5.40 18.47 11.51
C LYS A 180 -6.83 18.45 10.98
N ALA A 181 -7.08 17.70 9.91
CA ALA A 181 -8.42 17.56 9.33
C ALA A 181 -9.41 16.97 10.34
N ILE A 182 -9.02 15.91 11.07
CA ILE A 182 -9.85 15.30 12.11
C ILE A 182 -10.14 16.30 13.25
N ASN A 183 -9.13 17.04 13.73
CA ASN A 183 -9.33 18.02 14.80
C ASN A 183 -10.21 19.19 14.37
N ARG A 184 -10.11 19.62 13.11
CA ARG A 184 -10.91 20.72 12.57
C ARG A 184 -12.36 20.31 12.31
N ASN A 185 -12.56 19.17 11.67
CA ASN A 185 -13.87 18.79 11.13
C ASN A 185 -14.69 17.96 12.15
N GLY A 186 -14.00 17.18 13.00
CA GLY A 186 -14.63 16.19 13.87
C GLY A 186 -15.42 15.13 13.08
N GLY A 187 -16.45 14.57 13.71
CA GLY A 187 -17.32 13.57 13.07
C GLY A 187 -16.59 12.29 12.66
N VAL A 188 -17.10 11.62 11.62
CA VAL A 188 -16.49 10.40 11.09
C VAL A 188 -15.51 10.75 9.97
N THR A 189 -14.33 10.12 9.98
CA THR A 189 -13.33 10.28 8.92
C THR A 189 -13.21 9.01 8.09
N TYR A 190 -13.28 9.17 6.77
CA TYR A 190 -13.18 8.12 5.77
C TYR A 190 -11.79 8.15 5.12
N VAL A 191 -10.89 7.26 5.55
CA VAL A 191 -9.55 7.13 4.96
C VAL A 191 -9.58 6.07 3.88
N HIS A 192 -9.19 6.43 2.65
CA HIS A 192 -9.20 5.48 1.53
C HIS A 192 -7.99 5.59 0.61
N CYS A 193 -7.73 4.49 -0.07
CA CYS A 193 -6.86 4.43 -1.24
C CYS A 193 -7.67 3.81 -2.39
N THR A 194 -7.06 3.02 -3.27
CA THR A 194 -7.81 2.29 -4.30
C THR A 194 -8.69 1.19 -3.68
N ALA A 195 -8.07 0.19 -3.05
CA ALA A 195 -8.83 -0.93 -2.49
C ALA A 195 -9.11 -0.82 -0.99
N GLY A 196 -8.46 0.10 -0.27
CA GLY A 196 -8.51 0.14 1.18
C GLY A 196 -7.80 -1.04 1.84
N LEU A 197 -6.76 -1.58 1.20
CA LEU A 197 -6.09 -2.82 1.62
C LEU A 197 -4.60 -2.66 1.95
N GLY A 198 -3.97 -1.55 1.55
CA GLY A 198 -2.57 -1.25 1.85
C GLY A 198 -2.38 0.12 2.49
N ARG A 199 -2.33 1.17 1.66
CA ARG A 199 -2.06 2.57 2.06
C ARG A 199 -3.04 3.09 3.12
N ALA A 200 -4.35 2.98 2.89
CA ALA A 200 -5.35 3.48 3.85
C ALA A 200 -5.34 2.78 5.20
N PRO A 201 -5.32 1.43 5.27
CA PRO A 201 -5.06 0.72 6.52
C PRO A 201 -3.78 1.16 7.24
N ALA A 202 -2.69 1.40 6.52
CA ALA A 202 -1.43 1.85 7.10
C ALA A 202 -1.52 3.25 7.71
N VAL A 203 -2.14 4.20 7.01
CA VAL A 203 -2.35 5.58 7.50
C VAL A 203 -3.28 5.60 8.71
N ALA A 204 -4.39 4.85 8.68
CA ALA A 204 -5.30 4.73 9.81
C ALA A 204 -4.61 4.10 11.03
N LEU A 205 -3.81 3.05 10.81
CA LEU A 205 -3.06 2.38 11.87
C LEU A 205 -1.98 3.28 12.48
N ALA A 206 -1.24 4.03 11.64
CA ALA A 206 -0.27 5.02 12.10
C ALA A 206 -0.95 6.14 12.92
N TYR A 207 -2.13 6.63 12.49
CA TYR A 207 -2.91 7.60 13.26
C TYR A 207 -3.34 7.06 14.63
N MET A 208 -3.86 5.83 14.68
CA MET A 208 -4.21 5.17 15.95
C MET A 208 -2.99 5.04 16.87
N PHE A 209 -1.86 4.64 16.30
CA PHE A 209 -0.61 4.41 17.03
C PHE A 209 0.06 5.70 17.51
N TRP A 210 0.11 6.75 16.70
CA TRP A 210 0.80 8.00 17.03
C TRP A 210 -0.07 8.98 17.81
N VAL A 211 -1.33 9.13 17.39
CA VAL A 211 -2.23 10.17 17.91
C VAL A 211 -3.16 9.63 18.98
N GLN A 212 -3.87 8.52 18.71
CA GLN A 212 -4.94 8.05 19.60
C GLN A 212 -4.47 7.22 20.80
N GLY A 213 -3.17 7.00 20.96
CA GLY A 213 -2.62 6.40 22.18
C GLY A 213 -2.53 4.88 22.19
N TYR A 214 -2.90 4.20 21.11
CA TYR A 214 -2.83 2.74 21.04
C TYR A 214 -1.37 2.23 21.06
N LYS A 215 -1.17 0.99 21.49
CA LYS A 215 -0.01 0.20 21.06
C LYS A 215 -0.18 -0.24 19.61
N LEU A 216 0.92 -0.42 18.88
CA LEU A 216 0.85 -0.80 17.48
C LEU A 216 0.18 -2.17 17.29
N SER A 217 0.52 -3.16 18.12
CA SER A 217 -0.11 -4.49 18.09
C SER A 217 -1.62 -4.47 18.36
N GLU A 218 -2.06 -3.69 19.36
CA GLU A 218 -3.47 -3.55 19.72
C GLU A 218 -4.29 -2.90 18.60
N ALA A 219 -3.77 -1.80 18.02
CA ALA A 219 -4.40 -1.13 16.90
C ALA A 219 -4.43 -2.03 15.66
N HIS A 220 -3.36 -2.77 15.40
CA HIS A 220 -3.28 -3.72 14.28
C HIS A 220 -4.31 -4.84 14.43
N LYS A 221 -4.42 -5.43 15.63
CA LYS A 221 -5.43 -6.45 15.94
C LYS A 221 -6.85 -5.93 15.78
N LEU A 222 -7.12 -4.70 16.24
CA LEU A 222 -8.43 -4.07 16.06
C LEU A 222 -8.75 -3.86 14.57
N LEU A 223 -7.81 -3.30 13.80
CA LEU A 223 -7.96 -3.11 12.35
C LEU A 223 -8.28 -4.43 11.64
N LEU A 224 -7.47 -5.47 11.85
CA LEU A 224 -7.67 -6.78 11.20
C LEU A 224 -8.94 -7.50 11.66
N SER A 225 -9.45 -7.22 12.86
CA SER A 225 -10.75 -7.75 13.31
C SER A 225 -11.95 -7.14 12.57
N LYS A 226 -11.75 -5.99 11.91
CA LYS A 226 -12.81 -5.25 11.20
C LYS A 226 -12.66 -5.29 9.69
N ARG A 227 -11.42 -5.35 9.19
CA ARG A 227 -11.12 -5.36 7.76
C ARG A 227 -9.89 -6.21 7.47
N SER A 228 -10.07 -7.26 6.66
CA SER A 228 -8.94 -8.03 6.13
C SER A 228 -8.12 -7.13 5.20
N CYS A 229 -6.85 -6.88 5.54
CA CYS A 229 -5.97 -5.98 4.82
C CYS A 229 -4.50 -6.25 5.17
N PHE A 230 -3.57 -5.49 4.57
CA PHE A 230 -2.14 -5.60 4.80
C PHE A 230 -1.49 -4.21 5.00
N PRO A 231 -1.50 -3.67 6.24
CA PRO A 231 -1.16 -2.27 6.55
C PRO A 231 0.34 -1.96 6.62
N LYS A 232 1.21 -2.83 6.09
CA LYS A 232 2.67 -2.60 6.00
C LYS A 232 3.30 -2.13 7.32
N LEU A 233 3.28 -2.99 8.35
CA LEU A 233 3.77 -2.64 9.68
C LEU A 233 5.19 -2.06 9.67
N ASP A 234 6.09 -2.62 8.86
CA ASP A 234 7.48 -2.16 8.82
C ASP A 234 7.64 -0.73 8.30
N ALA A 235 6.75 -0.28 7.41
CA ALA A 235 6.71 1.11 6.95
C ALA A 235 6.30 2.05 8.10
N ILE A 236 5.31 1.65 8.92
CA ILE A 236 4.86 2.43 10.09
C ILE A 236 5.96 2.47 11.16
N LYS A 237 6.57 1.32 11.47
CA LYS A 237 7.67 1.21 12.44
C LYS A 237 8.85 2.07 12.03
N SER A 238 9.27 1.96 10.77
CA SER A 238 10.40 2.72 10.25
C SER A 238 10.10 4.22 10.21
N ALA A 239 8.91 4.64 9.78
CA ALA A 239 8.51 6.05 9.81
C ALA A 239 8.48 6.60 11.25
N THR A 240 8.05 5.79 12.22
CA THR A 240 8.07 6.17 13.64
C THR A 240 9.51 6.39 14.13
N ALA A 241 10.42 5.48 13.78
CA ALA A 241 11.84 5.64 14.10
C ALA A 241 12.44 6.87 13.41
N ASP A 242 12.13 7.09 12.13
CA ASP A 242 12.64 8.23 11.35
C ASP A 242 12.27 9.58 11.98
N ILE A 243 11.04 9.73 12.50
CA ILE A 243 10.62 10.95 13.23
C ILE A 243 11.49 11.17 14.48
N LEU A 244 11.83 10.11 15.21
CA LEU A 244 12.46 10.19 16.53
C LEU A 244 13.99 10.20 16.48
N THR A 245 14.60 9.58 15.46
CA THR A 245 16.05 9.43 15.30
C THR A 245 16.63 10.23 14.14
N GLY A 246 15.77 10.73 13.24
CA GLY A 246 16.17 11.30 11.96
C GLY A 246 16.44 10.25 10.88
N LEU A 247 16.64 10.72 9.65
CA LEU A 247 16.96 9.91 8.48
C LEU A 247 18.45 10.00 8.17
N ARG A 248 19.18 8.90 8.39
CA ARG A 248 20.57 8.74 7.93
C ARG A 248 20.59 7.72 6.81
N LYS A 249 21.23 8.09 5.69
CA LYS A 249 21.36 7.22 4.52
C LYS A 249 22.75 6.60 4.45
N LYS A 250 22.81 5.40 3.89
CA LYS A 250 24.03 4.67 3.58
C LYS A 250 24.03 4.25 2.12
N LEU A 251 25.23 4.22 1.54
CA LEU A 251 25.43 3.67 0.22
C LEU A 251 25.28 2.15 0.28
N VAL A 252 24.35 1.63 -0.50
CA VAL A 252 24.13 0.21 -0.75
C VAL A 252 24.51 -0.07 -2.20
N THR A 253 25.34 -1.08 -2.39
CA THR A 253 25.73 -1.58 -3.71
C THR A 253 25.09 -2.93 -3.94
N LEU A 254 24.28 -3.03 -4.99
CA LEU A 254 23.65 -4.27 -5.45
C LEU A 254 24.33 -4.69 -6.75
N THR A 255 24.61 -5.99 -6.87
CA THR A 255 25.41 -6.51 -7.98
C THR A 255 24.81 -7.76 -8.60
N TRP A 256 24.94 -7.89 -9.92
CA TRP A 256 24.60 -9.11 -10.63
C TRP A 256 25.76 -9.53 -11.54
N GLU A 257 26.21 -10.78 -11.38
CA GLU A 257 27.30 -11.37 -12.16
C GLU A 257 26.72 -12.22 -13.30
N ASP A 258 26.68 -11.66 -14.51
CA ASP A 258 26.42 -12.40 -15.75
C ASP A 258 26.78 -11.55 -16.98
N ASN A 259 27.74 -12.03 -17.77
CA ASN A 259 28.22 -11.36 -18.97
C ASN A 259 27.36 -11.66 -20.21
N ASN A 260 26.39 -12.58 -20.10
CA ASN A 260 25.57 -13.02 -21.22
C ASN A 260 24.17 -12.37 -21.25
N CYS A 261 23.82 -11.58 -20.24
CA CYS A 261 22.55 -10.86 -20.21
C CYS A 261 22.69 -9.47 -20.87
N SER A 262 21.61 -9.02 -21.51
CA SER A 262 21.61 -7.73 -22.23
C SER A 262 21.12 -6.59 -21.35
N THR A 263 20.25 -6.90 -20.40
CA THR A 263 19.65 -5.94 -19.46
C THR A 263 19.51 -6.55 -18.08
N VAL A 264 19.87 -5.76 -17.07
CA VAL A 264 19.63 -6.09 -15.67
C VAL A 264 18.95 -4.90 -15.03
N GLU A 265 17.75 -5.11 -14.50
CA GLU A 265 16.98 -4.11 -13.78
C GLU A 265 16.61 -4.60 -12.38
N ILE A 266 16.26 -3.68 -11.48
CA ILE A 266 15.68 -3.97 -10.17
C ILE A 266 14.30 -3.33 -10.05
N SER A 267 13.39 -4.00 -9.35
CA SER A 267 12.11 -3.46 -8.88
C SER A 267 11.93 -3.71 -7.38
N GLY A 268 11.05 -2.95 -6.72
CA GLY A 268 10.92 -2.91 -5.26
C GLY A 268 11.85 -1.85 -4.66
N LEU A 269 12.68 -2.23 -3.69
CA LEU A 269 13.69 -1.39 -3.05
C LEU A 269 13.10 -0.04 -2.58
N ASP A 270 13.66 1.08 -3.04
CA ASP A 270 13.21 2.44 -2.74
C ASP A 270 12.41 3.10 -3.88
N ILE A 271 11.95 2.31 -4.85
CA ILE A 271 11.20 2.76 -6.02
C ILE A 271 9.80 2.13 -6.15
N GLY A 272 9.53 1.09 -5.36
CA GLY A 272 8.29 0.33 -5.40
C GLY A 272 8.24 -0.73 -6.50
N TRP A 273 7.25 -1.61 -6.41
CA TRP A 273 7.12 -2.76 -7.32
C TRP A 273 6.58 -2.41 -8.72
N GLY A 274 6.04 -1.20 -8.89
CA GLY A 274 5.59 -0.69 -10.19
C GLY A 274 6.66 0.01 -11.01
N GLN A 275 7.87 0.18 -10.46
CA GLN A 275 8.96 0.88 -11.12
C GLN A 275 10.13 -0.08 -11.36
N ARG A 276 11.00 0.28 -12.32
CA ARG A 276 12.23 -0.46 -12.62
C ARG A 276 13.39 0.50 -12.72
N ILE A 277 14.56 0.09 -12.24
CA ILE A 277 15.80 0.83 -12.38
C ILE A 277 16.87 -0.07 -13.03
N PRO A 278 17.48 0.35 -14.15
CA PRO A 278 18.54 -0.43 -14.78
C PRO A 278 19.84 -0.35 -13.95
N LEU A 279 20.56 -1.47 -13.88
CA LEU A 279 21.93 -1.54 -13.43
C LEU A 279 22.87 -1.07 -14.54
N LYS A 280 24.06 -0.60 -14.15
CA LYS A 280 25.13 -0.27 -15.10
C LYS A 280 26.10 -1.43 -15.20
N PHE A 281 26.43 -1.86 -16.41
CA PHE A 281 27.46 -2.87 -16.62
C PHE A 281 28.85 -2.24 -16.48
N ASP A 282 29.68 -2.87 -15.66
CA ASP A 282 31.11 -2.59 -15.48
C ASP A 282 31.90 -3.64 -16.25
N GLU A 283 32.50 -3.22 -17.38
CA GLU A 283 33.26 -4.10 -18.27
C GLU A 283 34.56 -4.62 -17.64
N GLU A 284 35.16 -3.86 -16.71
CA GLU A 284 36.42 -4.26 -16.07
C GLU A 284 36.19 -5.40 -15.07
N GLN A 285 35.06 -5.35 -14.37
CA GLN A 285 34.69 -6.34 -13.37
C GLN A 285 33.80 -7.46 -13.92
N GLY A 286 33.16 -7.27 -15.07
CA GLY A 286 32.15 -8.19 -15.60
C GLY A 286 30.88 -8.23 -14.74
N LEU A 287 30.52 -7.09 -14.13
CA LEU A 287 29.43 -7.01 -13.16
C LEU A 287 28.43 -5.93 -13.52
N TRP A 288 27.15 -6.22 -13.32
CA TRP A 288 26.11 -5.20 -13.28
C TRP A 288 26.05 -4.61 -11.88
N ILE A 289 26.05 -3.29 -11.77
CA ILE A 289 26.14 -2.58 -10.48
C ILE A 289 25.03 -1.52 -10.37
N LEU A 290 24.37 -1.48 -9.22
CA LEU A 290 23.50 -0.38 -8.81
C LEU A 290 23.92 0.14 -7.43
N ASN A 291 24.14 1.44 -7.35
CA ASN A 291 24.43 2.15 -6.11
C ASN A 291 23.21 2.97 -5.68
N ARG A 292 22.76 2.82 -4.43
CA ARG A 292 21.62 3.53 -3.85
C ARG A 292 21.94 4.06 -2.47
N GLU A 293 21.53 5.28 -2.17
CA GLU A 293 21.57 5.82 -0.81
C GLU A 293 20.25 5.52 -0.09
N LEU A 294 20.28 4.54 0.82
CA LEU A 294 19.09 4.06 1.52
C LEU A 294 19.17 4.41 3.00
N PRO A 295 18.06 4.84 3.63
CA PRO A 295 18.03 4.97 5.07
C PRO A 295 18.10 3.61 5.76
N GLU A 296 18.35 3.57 7.06
CA GLU A 296 18.24 2.32 7.83
C GLU A 296 16.85 1.69 7.67
N GLY A 297 16.80 0.38 7.47
CA GLY A 297 15.56 -0.35 7.25
C GLY A 297 15.74 -1.65 6.46
N HIS A 298 14.60 -2.30 6.23
CA HIS A 298 14.49 -3.52 5.45
C HIS A 298 13.87 -3.20 4.09
N TYR A 299 14.54 -3.59 3.00
CA TYR A 299 14.10 -3.28 1.63
C TYR A 299 14.07 -4.55 0.80
N GLU A 300 12.88 -5.02 0.49
CA GLU A 300 12.69 -6.13 -0.45
C GLU A 300 12.79 -5.64 -1.89
N TYR A 301 13.43 -6.43 -2.75
CA TYR A 301 13.59 -6.13 -4.15
C TYR A 301 13.72 -7.42 -4.97
N LYS A 302 13.70 -7.28 -6.30
CA LYS A 302 13.91 -8.41 -7.20
C LYS A 302 14.51 -7.95 -8.52
N TYR A 303 15.36 -8.79 -9.11
CA TYR A 303 15.96 -8.51 -10.40
C TYR A 303 15.01 -8.85 -11.54
N ILE A 304 15.23 -8.18 -12.67
CA ILE A 304 14.60 -8.46 -13.95
C ILE A 304 15.73 -8.56 -14.97
N ILE A 305 16.04 -9.80 -15.38
CA ILE A 305 17.13 -10.12 -16.31
C ILE A 305 16.51 -10.41 -17.66
N ASP A 306 16.81 -9.58 -18.66
CA ASP A 306 16.23 -9.70 -20.02
C ASP A 306 14.70 -9.85 -19.99
N GLY A 307 14.05 -9.02 -19.16
CA GLY A 307 12.60 -9.01 -18.96
C GLY A 307 12.05 -10.10 -18.03
N LYS A 308 12.89 -10.98 -17.48
CA LYS A 308 12.48 -12.08 -16.60
C LYS A 308 12.79 -11.80 -15.13
N TRP A 309 11.73 -11.79 -14.32
CA TRP A 309 11.84 -11.71 -12.86
C TRP A 309 12.67 -12.85 -12.28
N THR A 310 13.75 -12.48 -11.59
CA THR A 310 14.77 -13.41 -11.12
C THR A 310 15.18 -13.03 -9.70
N CYS A 311 15.27 -14.03 -8.83
CA CYS A 311 15.79 -13.87 -7.48
C CYS A 311 17.25 -14.33 -7.46
N ASN A 312 18.15 -13.50 -6.95
CA ASN A 312 19.54 -13.87 -6.76
C ASN A 312 19.64 -14.84 -5.58
N LYS A 313 20.08 -16.08 -5.82
CA LYS A 313 20.19 -17.11 -4.78
C LYS A 313 21.41 -16.93 -3.87
N PHE A 314 22.34 -16.05 -4.24
CA PHE A 314 23.56 -15.78 -3.50
C PHE A 314 23.45 -14.55 -2.59
N GLU A 315 22.39 -13.76 -2.76
CA GLU A 315 22.04 -12.64 -1.86
C GLU A 315 20.99 -13.07 -0.85
N LEU A 316 20.73 -12.21 0.14
CA LEU A 316 19.69 -12.45 1.14
C LEU A 316 18.32 -12.53 0.47
N ILE A 317 17.52 -13.52 0.89
CA ILE A 317 16.17 -13.78 0.37
C ILE A 317 15.16 -13.88 1.49
N THR A 318 13.94 -13.41 1.22
CA THR A 318 12.83 -13.52 2.16
C THR A 318 12.34 -14.96 2.27
N SER A 319 11.67 -15.26 3.38
CA SER A 319 10.87 -16.48 3.48
C SER A 319 9.77 -16.45 2.42
N PRO A 320 9.42 -17.60 1.81
CA PRO A 320 8.35 -17.66 0.82
C PRO A 320 7.04 -17.15 1.41
N ASN A 321 6.34 -16.29 0.66
CA ASN A 321 4.98 -15.91 1.00
C ASN A 321 3.99 -17.07 0.79
N LYS A 322 2.69 -16.86 1.02
CA LYS A 322 1.66 -17.91 0.90
C LYS A 322 1.59 -18.56 -0.49
N ASP A 323 2.01 -17.83 -1.52
CA ASP A 323 1.99 -18.27 -2.92
C ASP A 323 3.38 -18.73 -3.39
N GLY A 324 4.34 -18.86 -2.46
CA GLY A 324 5.69 -19.32 -2.73
C GLY A 324 6.61 -18.27 -3.35
N HIS A 325 6.18 -17.01 -3.45
CA HIS A 325 7.05 -15.95 -3.95
C HIS A 325 8.10 -15.60 -2.91
N VAL A 326 9.33 -15.49 -3.40
CA VAL A 326 10.50 -15.02 -2.66
C VAL A 326 11.07 -13.78 -3.34
N ASN A 327 11.57 -12.86 -2.53
CA ASN A 327 12.25 -11.65 -2.95
C ASN A 327 13.67 -11.64 -2.39
N ASN A 328 14.57 -10.91 -3.05
CA ASN A 328 15.80 -10.51 -2.39
C ASN A 328 15.48 -9.42 -1.38
N PHE A 329 16.34 -9.21 -0.38
CA PHE A 329 16.24 -8.03 0.47
C PHE A 329 17.62 -7.51 0.86
N VAL A 330 17.67 -6.23 1.21
CA VAL A 330 18.82 -5.62 1.86
C VAL A 330 18.40 -5.07 3.22
N GLN A 331 19.20 -5.37 4.24
CA GLN A 331 19.05 -4.83 5.58
C GLN A 331 20.11 -3.74 5.79
N VAL A 332 19.66 -2.49 5.95
CA VAL A 332 20.52 -1.34 6.22
C VAL A 332 20.47 -1.04 7.72
N LEU A 333 21.60 -1.12 8.39
CA LEU A 333 21.78 -0.89 9.83
C LEU A 333 22.73 0.28 10.08
N ASP A 334 22.67 0.95 11.24
CA ASP A 334 23.72 1.90 11.69
C ASP A 334 25.10 1.19 11.82
N ASP A 335 26.19 1.95 11.70
CA ASP A 335 27.56 1.43 11.84
C ASP A 335 27.89 1.16 13.31
N ASP A 336 27.25 1.90 14.22
CA ASP A 336 27.42 1.75 15.66
C ASP A 336 26.08 1.39 16.34
N PRO A 337 25.83 0.09 16.61
CA PRO A 337 24.61 -0.37 17.26
C PRO A 337 24.53 0.06 18.75
N SER A 338 25.62 0.59 19.32
CA SER A 338 25.65 1.03 20.72
C SER A 338 25.12 2.45 20.94
N THR A 339 24.85 3.20 19.85
CA THR A 339 24.32 4.54 19.97
C THR A 339 22.89 4.54 20.51
N ALA A 340 22.51 5.59 21.25
CA ALA A 340 21.15 5.75 21.77
C ALA A 340 20.09 5.73 20.65
N ASN A 341 20.43 6.23 19.46
CA ASN A 341 19.54 6.19 18.30
C ASN A 341 19.39 4.76 17.76
N ALA A 342 20.47 3.97 17.69
CA ALA A 342 20.40 2.58 17.25
C ALA A 342 19.55 1.73 18.22
N THR A 343 19.76 1.86 19.53
CA THR A 343 18.94 1.18 20.55
C THR A 343 17.47 1.60 20.47
N LEU A 344 17.20 2.89 20.26
CA LEU A 344 15.84 3.40 20.07
C LEU A 344 15.20 2.80 18.81
N ARG A 345 15.94 2.75 17.71
CA ARG A 345 15.46 2.22 16.44
C ARG A 345 15.16 0.73 16.53
N GLU A 346 16.05 -0.06 17.12
CA GLU A 346 15.85 -1.49 17.39
C GLU A 346 14.53 -1.73 18.16
N ARG A 347 14.29 -0.96 19.22
CA ARG A 347 13.04 -1.05 19.99
C ARG A 347 11.79 -0.68 19.18
N LEU A 348 11.89 0.31 18.29
CA LEU A 348 10.77 0.79 17.48
C LEU A 348 10.49 -0.09 16.25
N THR A 349 11.50 -0.81 15.75
CA THR A 349 11.37 -1.74 14.62
C THR A 349 11.15 -3.20 15.03
N GLY A 350 11.26 -3.52 16.33
CA GLY A 350 10.95 -4.84 16.89
C GLY A 350 9.47 -5.22 16.79
N ASP A 351 9.09 -6.37 17.37
CA ASP A 351 7.78 -7.00 17.17
C ASP A 351 6.59 -6.16 17.66
N ASP A 352 6.68 -5.62 18.89
CA ASP A 352 5.62 -4.80 19.50
C ASP A 352 6.18 -3.48 20.03
N PRO A 353 6.40 -2.48 19.15
CA PRO A 353 6.94 -1.21 19.57
C PRO A 353 5.92 -0.42 20.38
N HIS A 354 6.38 0.16 21.48
CA HIS A 354 5.60 1.07 22.32
C HIS A 354 6.21 2.47 22.29
N LEU A 355 5.37 3.49 22.35
CA LEU A 355 5.81 4.87 22.47
C LEU A 355 5.70 5.32 23.92
N THR A 356 6.78 5.87 24.46
CA THR A 356 6.71 6.59 25.73
C THR A 356 5.89 7.86 25.58
N SER A 357 5.42 8.43 26.69
CA SER A 357 4.66 9.70 26.68
C SER A 357 5.47 10.84 26.05
N VAL A 358 6.80 10.86 26.27
CA VAL A 358 7.72 11.86 25.69
C VAL A 358 7.88 11.66 24.18
N GLU A 359 8.07 10.43 23.73
CA GLU A 359 8.16 10.12 22.29
C GLU A 359 6.88 10.46 21.54
N ARG A 360 5.73 10.12 22.15
CA ARG A 360 4.43 10.48 21.60
C ARG A 360 4.23 11.99 21.50
N GLN A 361 4.69 12.74 22.49
CA GLN A 361 4.65 14.20 22.45
C GLN A 361 5.55 14.75 21.34
N LYS A 362 6.77 14.22 21.16
CA LYS A 362 7.65 14.60 20.05
C LYS A 362 7.02 14.33 18.69
N ILE A 363 6.40 13.16 18.52
CA ILE A 363 5.68 12.82 17.28
C ILE A 363 4.54 13.82 17.05
N ARG A 364 3.72 14.13 18.06
CA ARG A 364 2.63 15.11 17.91
C ARG A 364 3.14 16.49 17.48
N GLN A 365 4.20 17.00 18.12
CA GLN A 365 4.83 18.26 17.74
C GLN A 365 5.34 18.22 16.29
N PHE A 366 5.91 17.09 15.86
CA PHE A 366 6.34 16.89 14.49
C PHE A 366 5.17 16.93 13.50
N LEU A 367 4.04 16.28 13.82
CA LEU A 367 2.84 16.28 12.98
C LEU A 367 2.18 17.66 12.88
N GLU A 368 2.18 18.43 13.97
CA GLU A 368 1.67 19.81 14.01
C GLU A 368 2.50 20.77 13.14
N ALA A 369 3.80 20.52 13.00
CA ALA A 369 4.73 21.37 12.27
C ALA A 369 4.67 21.23 10.74
N TYR A 370 4.05 20.18 10.19
CA TYR A 370 3.85 20.07 8.74
C TYR A 370 3.02 21.24 8.23
N SER A 371 3.26 21.73 7.01
CA SER A 371 2.37 22.72 6.39
C SER A 371 1.09 22.07 5.87
N ASP A 372 0.02 22.84 5.72
CA ASP A 372 -1.23 22.33 5.11
C ASP A 372 -1.14 22.24 3.57
N ASP A 373 -0.12 22.90 3.00
CA ASP A 373 0.11 23.08 1.56
C ASP A 373 1.01 22.00 0.92
N GLU A 374 1.57 21.08 1.72
CA GLU A 374 2.35 19.90 1.30
C GLU A 374 1.51 18.59 1.28
#